data_AF-A0A533VXK8-F1
#
_entry.id   AF-A0A533VXK8-F1
#
_cell.length_a   1.000
_cell.length_b   1.000
_cell.length_c   1.000
_cell.angle_alpha   90.00
_cell.angle_beta   90.00
_cell.angle_gamma   90.00
#
_symmetry.space_group_name_H-M   'P 1'
#
loop_
_entity.id
_entity.type
_entity.pdbx_description
1 polymer ?
#
loop_
_entity_poly.entity_id
_entity_poly.type
_entity_poly.pdbx_seq_one_letter_code
_entity_poly.pdbx_strand_id
1 'polypeptide(L)'
;MDARVDITDVFAFAAQEEEDEFSRTALVLNVNPLTLASAFDPDAIYEVLVDTNADATPDITFKTQFSAVGSNGRQRATVVRAVGADANSRDLSGRVIIKDAPVSFGREERIAEREDFKFFAGVRSDPFFFDLLGFLAGFKFTGSDFFVDKNVFGTVLEVPNSALGTNPNIGVWSRILIPAKDLETPGTGGLVQIDRMGRPAINTVFNHGADKVTFNTIEPTGDRTTVTTTGKTFLANFEDVLASFGYDGGSAASIAQILLPDILTFNFNNNAGFLNGRKLTDDVIDIELNLVTKGA
;
A
#
# COMPACT_ATOMS: atom_id res chain seq x y z
N MET A 1 4.95 16.86 4.94
CA MET A 1 4.65 15.80 3.95
C MET A 1 3.52 16.23 3.01
N ASP A 2 3.73 16.07 1.71
CA ASP A 2 2.72 16.33 0.67
C ASP A 2 1.67 15.20 0.68
N ALA A 3 0.39 15.55 0.85
CA ALA A 3 -0.69 14.57 0.94
C ALA A 3 -0.82 13.72 -0.34
N ARG A 4 -0.45 14.24 -1.51
CA ARG A 4 -0.56 13.52 -2.80
C ARG A 4 0.24 12.23 -2.86
N VAL A 5 1.23 12.08 -1.99
CA VAL A 5 2.21 10.99 -1.95
C VAL A 5 2.23 10.26 -0.60
N ASP A 6 1.23 10.53 0.25
CA ASP A 6 1.02 9.86 1.54
C ASP A 6 0.07 8.68 1.32
N ILE A 7 0.57 7.45 1.50
CA ILE A 7 -0.22 6.23 1.33
C ILE A 7 -1.20 6.13 2.49
N THR A 8 -2.49 6.05 2.16
CA THR A 8 -3.51 5.77 3.16
C THR A 8 -3.75 4.28 3.28
N ASP A 9 -3.69 3.55 2.16
CA ASP A 9 -4.05 2.14 2.17
C ASP A 9 -3.66 1.32 0.91
N VAL A 10 -3.59 -0.01 1.06
CA VAL A 10 -3.26 -0.99 0.01
C VAL A 10 -4.21 -2.18 0.06
N PHE A 11 -4.66 -2.64 -1.12
CA PHE A 11 -5.56 -3.78 -1.26
C PHE A 11 -5.09 -4.72 -2.36
N ALA A 12 -5.31 -6.01 -2.13
CA ALA A 12 -5.16 -7.07 -3.13
C ALA A 12 -6.26 -8.10 -2.89
N PHE A 13 -7.12 -8.31 -3.88
CA PHE A 13 -8.22 -9.28 -3.78
C PHE A 13 -8.61 -9.81 -5.15
N ALA A 14 -9.23 -10.98 -5.19
CA ALA A 14 -9.78 -11.54 -6.43
C ALA A 14 -10.85 -10.57 -6.98
N ALA A 15 -10.67 -10.12 -8.23
CA ALA A 15 -11.67 -9.32 -8.92
C ALA A 15 -12.81 -10.27 -9.28
N GLN A 16 -14.00 -9.98 -8.77
CA GLN A 16 -15.13 -10.90 -8.73
C GLN A 16 -15.53 -11.37 -10.14
N GLU A 17 -15.30 -12.65 -10.43
CA GLU A 17 -15.96 -13.45 -11.46
C GLU A 17 -16.67 -14.63 -10.74
N GLU A 18 -17.64 -15.28 -11.38
CA GLU A 18 -18.57 -16.24 -10.76
C GLU A 18 -17.89 -17.31 -9.88
N GLU A 19 -18.66 -17.89 -8.94
CA GLU A 19 -18.23 -18.57 -7.69
C GLU A 19 -17.09 -19.61 -7.78
N ASP A 20 -16.70 -20.06 -8.97
CA ASP A 20 -15.82 -21.23 -9.16
C ASP A 20 -14.51 -20.96 -9.96
N GLU A 21 -14.28 -19.76 -10.53
CA GLU A 21 -13.02 -19.48 -11.24
C GLU A 21 -12.59 -18.00 -11.15
N PHE A 22 -11.68 -17.68 -10.21
CA PHE A 22 -11.07 -16.36 -10.11
C PHE A 22 -9.94 -16.22 -11.13
N SER A 23 -10.21 -15.59 -12.26
CA SER A 23 -9.21 -15.39 -13.31
C SER A 23 -8.46 -14.05 -13.19
N ARG A 24 -8.91 -13.17 -12.29
CA ARG A 24 -8.48 -11.77 -12.19
C ARG A 24 -8.26 -11.31 -10.76
N THR A 25 -7.36 -10.35 -10.59
CA THR A 25 -7.03 -9.71 -9.31
C THR A 25 -7.19 -8.22 -9.42
N ALA A 26 -7.78 -7.59 -8.41
CA ALA A 26 -7.77 -6.16 -8.19
C ALA A 26 -6.63 -5.79 -7.25
N LEU A 27 -5.77 -4.88 -7.71
CA LEU A 27 -4.72 -4.23 -6.93
C LEU A 27 -5.09 -2.77 -6.73
N VAL A 28 -5.12 -2.30 -5.49
CA VAL A 28 -5.54 -0.94 -5.15
C VAL A 28 -4.48 -0.27 -4.28
N LEU A 29 -4.19 0.98 -4.62
CA LEU A 29 -3.37 1.89 -3.81
C LEU A 29 -4.14 3.18 -3.61
N ASN A 30 -4.33 3.56 -2.36
CA ASN A 30 -4.95 4.82 -1.95
C ASN A 30 -3.91 5.79 -1.39
N VAL A 31 -4.06 7.07 -1.73
CA VAL A 31 -3.23 8.18 -1.28
C VAL A 31 -4.09 9.42 -1.00
N ASN A 32 -3.48 10.53 -0.59
CA ASN A 32 -4.17 11.80 -0.39
C ASN A 32 -5.28 11.70 0.67
N PRO A 33 -4.88 11.48 1.95
CA PRO A 33 -5.83 11.37 3.05
C PRO A 33 -6.75 12.58 3.08
N LEU A 34 -8.04 12.34 3.34
CA LEU A 34 -9.09 13.35 3.42
C LEU A 34 -9.24 14.22 2.15
N THR A 35 -8.65 13.80 1.03
CA THR A 35 -8.63 14.56 -0.23
C THR A 35 -8.06 15.98 -0.05
N LEU A 36 -6.96 16.11 0.72
CA LEU A 36 -6.33 17.40 1.02
C LEU A 36 -5.73 18.10 -0.23
N ALA A 37 -5.35 17.33 -1.25
CA ALA A 37 -4.91 17.82 -2.54
C ALA A 37 -5.96 17.63 -3.64
N SER A 38 -5.86 18.42 -4.72
CA SER A 38 -6.83 18.46 -5.82
C SER A 38 -6.45 17.62 -7.06
N ALA A 39 -5.21 17.10 -7.12
CA ALA A 39 -4.72 16.28 -8.22
C ALA A 39 -3.58 15.36 -7.75
N PHE A 40 -3.33 14.25 -8.45
CA PHE A 40 -2.16 13.40 -8.20
C PHE A 40 -0.89 14.17 -8.54
N ASP A 41 0.24 13.79 -7.94
CA ASP A 41 1.52 14.41 -8.24
C ASP A 41 2.03 13.93 -9.62
N PRO A 42 2.30 14.84 -10.58
CA PRO A 42 2.84 14.46 -11.88
C PRO A 42 4.30 14.01 -11.87
N ASP A 43 5.07 14.37 -10.84
CA ASP A 43 6.49 14.03 -10.73
C ASP A 43 6.72 12.72 -9.94
N ALA A 44 5.68 12.20 -9.29
CA ALA A 44 5.74 10.95 -8.53
C ALA A 44 5.49 9.70 -9.38
N ILE A 45 5.97 8.56 -8.89
CA ILE A 45 5.58 7.22 -9.37
C ILE A 45 4.93 6.47 -8.22
N TYR A 46 3.72 5.97 -8.49
CA TYR A 46 2.89 5.20 -7.57
C TYR A 46 3.03 3.72 -7.95
N GLU A 47 3.60 2.91 -7.06
CA GLU A 47 3.95 1.52 -7.37
C GLU A 47 3.14 0.53 -6.52
N VAL A 48 2.64 -0.51 -7.17
CA VAL A 48 2.22 -1.76 -6.52
C VAL A 48 3.21 -2.84 -6.92
N LEU A 49 3.88 -3.40 -5.93
CA LEU A 49 4.97 -4.35 -6.05
C LEU A 49 4.49 -5.75 -5.71
N VAL A 50 5.01 -6.74 -6.43
CA VAL A 50 4.63 -8.14 -6.29
C VAL A 50 5.88 -9.02 -6.21
N ASP A 51 6.01 -9.73 -5.09
CA ASP A 51 7.00 -10.78 -4.86
C ASP A 51 6.33 -12.14 -5.12
N THR A 52 6.90 -12.94 -6.01
CA THR A 52 6.35 -14.24 -6.42
C THR A 52 7.12 -15.42 -5.84
N ASN A 53 8.20 -15.16 -5.09
CA ASN A 53 9.15 -16.17 -4.64
C ASN A 53 9.43 -16.12 -3.12
N ALA A 54 8.86 -15.15 -2.40
CA ALA A 54 8.97 -14.93 -0.96
C ALA A 54 10.36 -14.50 -0.47
N ASP A 55 11.15 -13.82 -1.31
CA ASP A 55 12.44 -13.22 -0.94
C ASP A 55 12.33 -11.74 -0.51
N ALA A 56 11.12 -11.18 -0.48
CA ALA A 56 10.81 -9.79 -0.16
C ALA A 56 11.41 -8.76 -1.14
N THR A 57 11.77 -9.19 -2.35
CA THR A 57 12.18 -8.37 -3.49
C THR A 57 11.13 -8.47 -4.59
N PRO A 58 10.78 -7.37 -5.28
CA PRO A 58 9.71 -7.43 -6.27
C PRO A 58 10.19 -8.13 -7.54
N ASP A 59 9.44 -9.13 -8.00
CA ASP A 59 9.61 -9.79 -9.30
C ASP A 59 8.80 -9.08 -10.40
N ILE A 60 7.70 -8.43 -10.00
CA ILE A 60 6.76 -7.71 -10.87
C ILE A 60 6.38 -6.40 -10.16
N THR A 61 6.32 -5.31 -10.93
CA THR A 61 5.84 -4.02 -10.40
C THR A 61 4.91 -3.35 -11.39
N PHE A 62 3.78 -2.85 -10.88
CA PHE A 62 2.87 -1.98 -11.62
C PHE A 62 3.12 -0.53 -11.21
N LYS A 63 3.56 0.28 -12.17
CA LYS A 63 3.98 1.67 -11.96
C LYS A 63 2.99 2.61 -12.62
N THR A 64 2.42 3.52 -11.85
CA THR A 64 1.51 4.54 -12.34
C THR A 64 2.16 5.91 -12.24
N GLN A 65 2.18 6.65 -13.35
CA GLN A 65 2.55 8.07 -13.38
C GLN A 65 1.42 8.89 -13.95
N PHE A 66 1.23 10.08 -13.39
CA PHE A 66 0.21 11.01 -13.81
C PHE A 66 0.79 12.15 -14.65
N SER A 67 0.01 12.67 -15.59
CA SER A 67 0.35 13.91 -16.29
C SER A 67 0.23 15.10 -15.33
N ALA A 68 0.84 16.23 -15.69
CA ALA A 68 0.40 17.51 -15.13
C ALA A 68 -1.10 17.71 -15.40
N VAL A 69 -1.76 18.49 -14.55
CA VAL A 69 -3.15 18.92 -14.79
C VAL A 69 -3.15 19.81 -16.04
N GLY A 70 -3.87 19.41 -17.07
CA GLY A 70 -4.00 20.16 -18.31
C GLY A 70 -4.80 21.45 -18.11
N SER A 71 -4.74 22.36 -19.08
CA SER A 71 -5.50 23.63 -19.06
C SER A 71 -7.03 23.45 -18.99
N ASN A 72 -7.53 22.26 -19.34
CA ASN A 72 -8.93 21.87 -19.21
C ASN A 72 -9.28 21.26 -17.83
N GLY A 73 -8.36 21.32 -16.86
CA GLY A 73 -8.52 20.74 -15.53
C GLY A 73 -8.46 19.21 -15.48
N ARG A 74 -8.11 18.54 -16.60
CA ARG A 74 -8.04 17.08 -16.66
C ARG A 74 -6.62 16.60 -16.39
N GLN A 75 -6.52 15.47 -15.71
CA GLN A 75 -5.29 14.73 -15.51
C GLN A 75 -5.44 13.35 -16.17
N ARG A 76 -4.32 12.79 -16.64
CA ARG A 76 -4.27 11.44 -17.19
C ARG A 76 -3.23 10.59 -16.49
N ALA A 77 -3.37 9.27 -16.58
CA ALA A 77 -2.43 8.30 -16.04
C ALA A 77 -1.87 7.39 -17.13
N THR A 78 -0.63 6.95 -16.92
CA THR A 78 0.01 5.86 -17.67
C THR A 78 0.41 4.78 -16.66
N VAL A 79 0.11 3.52 -16.99
CA VAL A 79 0.45 2.37 -16.16
C VAL A 79 1.43 1.47 -16.92
N VAL A 80 2.53 1.15 -16.27
CA VAL A 80 3.59 0.27 -16.76
C VAL A 80 3.63 -1.00 -15.92
N ARG A 81 3.78 -2.16 -16.56
CA ARG A 81 4.14 -3.42 -15.92
C ARG A 81 5.62 -3.70 -16.16
N ALA A 82 6.40 -3.69 -15.10
CA ALA A 82 7.81 -4.04 -15.07
C ALA A 82 7.99 -5.46 -14.53
N VAL A 83 9.00 -6.19 -15.02
CA VAL A 83 9.30 -7.57 -14.60
C VAL A 83 10.79 -7.81 -14.50
N GLY A 84 11.19 -8.77 -13.67
CA GLY A 84 12.59 -9.16 -13.51
C GLY A 84 13.45 -7.96 -13.08
N ALA A 85 14.53 -7.68 -13.81
CA ALA A 85 15.44 -6.58 -13.47
C ALA A 85 14.76 -5.20 -13.42
N ASP A 86 13.71 -4.98 -14.21
CA ASP A 86 12.97 -3.71 -14.24
C ASP A 86 12.00 -3.56 -13.06
N ALA A 87 11.62 -4.66 -12.40
CA ALA A 87 10.61 -4.64 -11.33
C ALA A 87 11.05 -3.75 -10.16
N ASN A 88 12.34 -3.74 -9.82
CA ASN A 88 12.86 -2.86 -8.78
C ASN A 88 13.53 -1.57 -9.30
N SER A 89 13.43 -1.26 -10.60
CA SER A 89 13.97 0.01 -11.12
C SER A 89 13.20 1.20 -10.56
N ARG A 90 13.89 2.30 -10.26
CA ARG A 90 13.27 3.54 -9.74
C ARG A 90 13.01 4.53 -10.88
N ASP A 91 12.28 4.06 -11.88
CA ASP A 91 11.87 4.78 -13.09
C ASP A 91 10.65 4.10 -13.73
N LEU A 92 10.17 4.62 -14.86
CA LEU A 92 9.07 4.03 -15.62
C LEU A 92 9.48 2.95 -16.65
N SER A 93 10.61 2.26 -16.43
CA SER A 93 10.99 1.12 -17.28
C SER A 93 9.95 -0.01 -17.20
N GLY A 94 9.73 -0.70 -18.32
CA GLY A 94 8.79 -1.81 -18.45
C GLY A 94 7.82 -1.64 -19.64
N ARG A 95 6.78 -2.48 -19.68
CA ARG A 95 5.75 -2.48 -20.72
C ARG A 95 4.60 -1.55 -20.32
N VAL A 96 4.31 -0.53 -21.12
CA VAL A 96 3.08 0.26 -20.96
C VAL A 96 1.86 -0.64 -21.20
N ILE A 97 1.03 -0.85 -20.18
CA ILE A 97 -0.20 -1.66 -20.24
C ILE A 97 -1.45 -0.77 -20.40
N ILE A 98 -1.47 0.42 -19.79
CA ILE A 98 -2.54 1.41 -19.94
C ILE A 98 -1.89 2.76 -20.25
N LYS A 99 -2.47 3.52 -21.18
CA LYS A 99 -1.98 4.85 -21.57
C LYS A 99 -3.15 5.84 -21.61
N ASP A 100 -2.89 7.08 -21.22
CA ASP A 100 -3.84 8.19 -21.30
C ASP A 100 -5.18 7.94 -20.55
N ALA A 101 -5.15 7.14 -19.48
CA ALA A 101 -6.34 6.86 -18.67
C ALA A 101 -6.83 8.15 -17.99
N PRO A 102 -8.12 8.49 -18.07
CA PRO A 102 -8.65 9.70 -17.44
C PRO A 102 -8.71 9.57 -15.91
N VAL A 103 -8.30 10.63 -15.21
CA VAL A 103 -8.51 10.72 -13.75
C VAL A 103 -9.92 11.25 -13.45
N SER A 104 -10.64 10.58 -12.57
CA SER A 104 -12.03 10.86 -12.22
C SER A 104 -12.12 11.61 -10.88
N PHE A 105 -12.04 12.94 -10.93
CA PHE A 105 -12.25 13.79 -9.73
C PHE A 105 -13.73 13.97 -9.35
N GLY A 106 -14.65 13.62 -10.26
CA GLY A 106 -16.10 13.66 -10.04
C GLY A 106 -16.69 12.29 -9.70
N ARG A 107 -18.02 12.26 -9.60
CA ARG A 107 -18.78 11.03 -9.26
C ARG A 107 -18.67 9.95 -10.33
N GLU A 108 -18.70 10.34 -11.60
CA GLU A 108 -18.63 9.40 -12.74
C GLU A 108 -17.27 8.69 -12.78
N GLU A 109 -17.30 7.37 -12.74
CA GLU A 109 -16.15 6.51 -13.03
C GLU A 109 -15.81 6.53 -14.51
N ARG A 110 -14.51 6.68 -14.80
CA ARG A 110 -13.98 6.50 -16.15
C ARG A 110 -12.88 5.47 -16.10
N ILE A 111 -13.23 4.27 -16.52
CA ILE A 111 -12.32 3.11 -16.55
C ILE A 111 -11.63 3.08 -17.91
N ALA A 112 -10.31 2.98 -17.90
CA ALA A 112 -9.52 2.72 -19.09
C ALA A 112 -9.28 1.21 -19.23
N GLU A 113 -9.44 0.68 -20.43
CA GLU A 113 -9.23 -0.74 -20.71
C GLU A 113 -8.25 -0.90 -21.87
N ARG A 114 -7.36 -1.89 -21.77
CA ARG A 114 -6.49 -2.30 -22.86
C ARG A 114 -6.08 -3.76 -22.68
N GLU A 115 -6.33 -4.56 -23.71
CA GLU A 115 -6.15 -6.02 -23.62
C GLU A 115 -6.92 -6.54 -22.39
N ASP A 116 -6.27 -7.32 -21.53
CA ASP A 116 -6.89 -7.89 -20.33
C ASP A 116 -6.75 -6.99 -19.09
N PHE A 117 -6.32 -5.73 -19.23
CA PHE A 117 -6.11 -4.81 -18.12
C PHE A 117 -7.23 -3.77 -18.05
N LYS A 118 -7.73 -3.50 -16.83
CA LYS A 118 -8.61 -2.36 -16.55
C LYS A 118 -7.99 -1.48 -15.49
N PHE A 119 -8.13 -0.18 -15.65
CA PHE A 119 -7.55 0.79 -14.73
C PHE A 119 -8.50 1.94 -14.45
N PHE A 120 -8.57 2.31 -13.18
CA PHE A 120 -9.27 3.47 -12.69
C PHE A 120 -8.32 4.30 -11.81
N ALA A 121 -8.43 5.62 -11.89
CA ALA A 121 -7.84 6.54 -10.91
C ALA A 121 -8.81 7.69 -10.61
N GLY A 122 -8.93 8.09 -9.35
CA GLY A 122 -9.77 9.22 -8.97
C GLY A 122 -10.16 9.29 -7.51
N VAL A 123 -11.05 10.23 -7.20
CA VAL A 123 -11.59 10.44 -5.84
C VAL A 123 -12.57 9.33 -5.52
N ARG A 124 -12.38 8.60 -4.42
CA ARG A 124 -13.33 7.59 -3.92
C ARG A 124 -13.45 7.67 -2.41
N SER A 125 -14.56 7.17 -1.89
CA SER A 125 -14.77 7.03 -0.44
C SER A 125 -13.65 6.20 0.16
N ASP A 126 -13.22 6.57 1.36
CA ASP A 126 -12.13 5.91 2.06
C ASP A 126 -12.64 4.59 2.70
N PRO A 127 -12.20 3.41 2.24
CA PRO A 127 -12.61 2.12 2.81
C PRO A 127 -11.73 1.72 4.00
N PHE A 128 -11.21 2.72 4.73
CA PHE A 128 -10.44 2.58 5.96
C PHE A 128 -11.37 2.77 7.16
N PHE A 129 -12.11 1.73 7.53
CA PHE A 129 -13.04 1.77 8.66
C PHE A 129 -12.23 1.84 9.97
N PHE A 130 -12.28 2.97 10.68
CA PHE A 130 -11.50 3.10 11.92
C PHE A 130 -12.03 4.14 12.91
N ASP A 131 -12.10 3.74 14.18
CA ASP A 131 -12.34 4.64 15.32
C ASP A 131 -11.05 5.32 15.80
N LEU A 132 -10.61 6.28 14.99
CA LEU A 132 -9.42 7.08 15.26
C LEU A 132 -9.50 7.84 16.59
N LEU A 133 -10.69 8.31 16.98
CA LEU A 133 -10.86 9.08 18.22
C LEU A 133 -10.68 8.18 19.45
N GLY A 134 -11.25 6.97 19.43
CA GLY A 134 -11.05 5.97 20.46
C GLY A 134 -9.59 5.54 20.59
N PHE A 135 -8.92 5.33 19.45
CA PHE A 135 -7.49 5.03 19.41
C PHE A 135 -6.65 6.14 20.07
N LEU A 136 -6.83 7.39 19.65
CA LEU A 136 -6.10 8.56 20.21
C LEU A 136 -6.45 8.82 21.69
N ALA A 137 -7.60 8.34 22.16
CA ALA A 137 -8.01 8.39 23.57
C ALA A 137 -7.45 7.23 24.42
N GLY A 138 -6.48 6.47 23.90
CA GLY A 138 -5.85 5.34 24.57
C GLY A 138 -6.72 4.08 24.51
N PHE A 139 -7.09 3.68 23.29
CA PHE A 139 -7.91 2.48 23.01
C PHE A 139 -9.33 2.50 23.60
N LYS A 140 -9.90 3.70 23.82
CA LYS A 140 -11.29 3.86 24.28
C LYS A 140 -12.25 3.90 23.10
N PHE A 141 -12.38 2.77 22.41
CA PHE A 141 -13.21 2.65 21.22
C PHE A 141 -14.69 2.91 21.51
N THR A 142 -15.29 3.74 20.65
CA THR A 142 -16.67 4.20 20.65
C THR A 142 -17.52 3.50 19.57
N GLY A 143 -16.87 2.88 18.58
CA GLY A 143 -17.50 2.29 17.40
C GLY A 143 -17.82 3.32 16.31
N SER A 144 -17.28 4.53 16.41
CA SER A 144 -17.48 5.59 15.42
C SER A 144 -16.43 5.48 14.32
N ASP A 145 -16.86 5.18 13.10
CA ASP A 145 -15.99 5.25 11.92
C ASP A 145 -15.69 6.73 11.57
N PHE A 146 -14.43 7.13 11.74
CA PHE A 146 -13.98 8.50 11.43
C PHE A 146 -13.97 8.78 9.92
N PHE A 147 -13.86 7.74 9.09
CA PHE A 147 -13.63 7.85 7.65
C PHE A 147 -14.89 7.67 6.80
N VAL A 148 -16.03 7.35 7.42
CA VAL A 148 -17.32 7.04 6.76
C VAL A 148 -17.79 8.07 5.71
N ASP A 149 -17.47 9.35 5.91
CA ASP A 149 -17.84 10.48 5.04
C ASP A 149 -16.61 11.13 4.38
N LYS A 150 -15.46 10.46 4.42
CA LYS A 150 -14.19 10.95 3.89
C LYS A 150 -13.85 10.27 2.57
N ASN A 151 -12.98 10.93 1.81
CA ASN A 151 -12.51 10.44 0.52
C ASN A 151 -10.99 10.44 0.47
N VAL A 152 -10.47 9.57 -0.38
CA VAL A 152 -9.06 9.45 -0.76
C VAL A 152 -8.94 9.49 -2.29
N PHE A 153 -7.71 9.55 -2.77
CA PHE A 153 -7.40 9.26 -4.16
C PHE A 153 -7.04 7.80 -4.30
N GLY A 154 -7.86 7.05 -5.04
CA GLY A 154 -7.62 5.63 -5.30
C GLY A 154 -7.14 5.37 -6.72
N THR A 155 -6.19 4.45 -6.85
CA THR A 155 -5.87 3.77 -8.10
C THR A 155 -6.31 2.32 -8.00
N VAL A 156 -7.02 1.82 -9.01
CA VAL A 156 -7.48 0.43 -9.07
C VAL A 156 -6.99 -0.14 -10.38
N LEU A 157 -6.19 -1.20 -10.29
CA LEU A 157 -5.71 -1.97 -11.43
C LEU A 157 -6.26 -3.39 -11.34
N GLU A 158 -7.11 -3.75 -12.30
CA GLU A 158 -7.59 -5.10 -12.49
C GLU A 158 -6.70 -5.81 -13.51
N VAL A 159 -6.05 -6.90 -13.10
CA VAL A 159 -5.11 -7.67 -13.91
C VAL A 159 -5.58 -9.12 -14.06
N PRO A 160 -5.27 -9.81 -15.18
CA PRO A 160 -5.40 -11.26 -15.21
C PRO A 160 -4.38 -11.88 -14.25
N ASN A 161 -4.73 -12.98 -13.58
CA ASN A 161 -3.82 -13.65 -12.64
C ASN A 161 -2.51 -14.11 -13.31
N SER A 162 -2.55 -14.43 -14.61
CA SER A 162 -1.35 -14.72 -15.41
C SER A 162 -0.34 -13.56 -15.47
N ALA A 163 -0.78 -12.31 -15.26
CA ALA A 163 0.10 -11.15 -15.16
C ALA A 163 0.82 -11.04 -13.81
N LEU A 164 0.45 -11.86 -12.81
CA LEU A 164 1.08 -11.94 -11.48
C LEU A 164 2.08 -13.08 -11.36
N GLY A 165 2.28 -13.86 -12.43
CA GLY A 165 3.17 -15.03 -12.43
C GLY A 165 2.41 -16.35 -12.33
N THR A 166 3.15 -17.44 -12.13
CA THR A 166 2.59 -18.80 -12.07
C THR A 166 2.36 -19.29 -10.64
N ASN A 167 3.01 -18.67 -9.64
CA ASN A 167 2.80 -18.98 -8.24
C ASN A 167 1.57 -18.21 -7.73
N PRO A 168 0.51 -18.88 -7.25
CA PRO A 168 -0.66 -18.21 -6.72
C PRO A 168 -0.39 -17.46 -5.42
N ASN A 169 0.61 -17.87 -4.64
CA ASN A 169 0.96 -17.22 -3.38
C ASN A 169 1.97 -16.11 -3.64
N ILE A 170 1.53 -14.87 -3.54
CA ILE A 170 2.34 -13.69 -3.79
C ILE A 170 2.38 -12.79 -2.55
N GLY A 171 3.45 -12.01 -2.44
CA GLY A 171 3.54 -10.86 -1.55
C GLY A 171 3.20 -9.58 -2.32
N VAL A 172 2.43 -8.68 -1.73
CA VAL A 172 2.03 -7.40 -2.32
C VAL A 172 2.34 -6.27 -1.34
N TRP A 173 2.93 -5.19 -1.83
CA TRP A 173 3.04 -3.93 -1.09
C TRP A 173 3.03 -2.76 -2.06
N SER A 174 2.87 -1.54 -1.56
CA SER A 174 2.99 -0.34 -2.35
C SER A 174 4.16 0.52 -1.92
N ARG A 175 4.63 1.33 -2.87
CA ARG A 175 5.72 2.29 -2.69
C ARG A 175 5.42 3.57 -3.46
N ILE A 176 5.77 4.71 -2.88
CA ILE A 176 5.80 5.99 -3.59
C ILE A 176 7.23 6.44 -3.83
N LEU A 177 7.52 6.79 -5.08
CA LEU A 177 8.77 7.40 -5.49
C LEU A 177 8.54 8.86 -5.86
N ILE A 178 9.40 9.76 -5.39
CA ILE A 178 9.42 11.18 -5.81
C ILE A 178 10.84 11.59 -6.21
N PRO A 179 11.03 12.68 -6.97
CA PRO A 179 12.37 13.19 -7.25
C PRO A 179 13.07 13.60 -5.95
N ALA A 180 14.36 13.25 -5.81
CA ALA A 180 15.13 13.58 -4.59
C ALA A 180 15.16 15.10 -4.29
N LYS A 181 15.04 15.94 -5.32
CA LYS A 181 14.95 17.40 -5.20
C LYS A 181 13.69 17.89 -4.46
N ASP A 182 12.65 17.07 -4.39
CA ASP A 182 11.34 17.43 -3.82
C ASP A 182 11.19 16.94 -2.36
N LEU A 183 12.24 16.33 -1.80
CA LEU A 183 12.34 16.02 -0.36
C LEU A 183 12.38 17.30 0.50
N GLU A 184 11.94 17.19 1.75
CA GLU A 184 12.05 18.28 2.74
C GLU A 184 13.51 18.74 2.93
N THR A 185 14.45 17.80 2.87
CA THR A 185 15.88 18.08 2.68
C THR A 185 16.27 17.63 1.27
N PRO A 186 16.35 18.54 0.29
CA PRO A 186 16.60 18.18 -1.10
C PRO A 186 17.90 17.38 -1.26
N GLY A 187 17.78 16.21 -1.86
CA GLY A 187 18.91 15.37 -2.26
C GLY A 187 19.37 15.65 -3.69
N THR A 188 20.45 15.00 -4.10
CA THR A 188 20.89 14.95 -5.50
C THR A 188 20.58 13.56 -6.08
N GLY A 189 20.16 13.50 -7.35
CA GLY A 189 19.89 12.24 -8.03
C GLY A 189 18.49 12.11 -8.62
N GLY A 190 18.08 10.87 -8.90
CA GLY A 190 16.80 10.52 -9.52
C GLY A 190 15.66 10.39 -8.51
N LEU A 191 14.82 9.39 -8.73
CA LEU A 191 13.68 9.09 -7.86
C LEU A 191 14.11 8.34 -6.60
N VAL A 192 13.50 8.69 -5.47
CA VAL A 192 13.72 8.10 -4.15
C VAL A 192 12.40 7.66 -3.55
N GLN A 193 12.43 6.54 -2.82
CA GLN A 193 11.31 6.08 -2.02
C GLN A 193 11.09 6.99 -0.82
N ILE A 194 9.85 7.39 -0.58
CA ILE A 194 9.46 8.22 0.57
C ILE A 194 8.37 7.62 1.43
N ASP A 195 7.63 6.66 0.90
CA ASP A 195 6.60 5.93 1.62
C ASP A 195 6.42 4.53 1.05
N ARG A 196 5.97 3.62 1.90
CA ARG A 196 5.58 2.26 1.53
C ARG A 196 4.59 1.69 2.53
N MET A 197 3.80 0.72 2.09
CA MET A 197 2.86 0.02 2.96
C MET A 197 2.62 -1.39 2.42
N GLY A 198 2.79 -2.41 3.26
CA GLY A 198 2.32 -3.75 2.99
C GLY A 198 0.95 -3.96 3.63
N ARG A 199 0.93 -3.92 4.96
CA ARG A 199 -0.27 -4.08 5.77
C ARG A 199 -0.68 -2.75 6.42
N PRO A 200 -1.98 -2.54 6.64
CA PRO A 200 -2.48 -1.32 7.26
C PRO A 200 -1.90 -1.14 8.67
N ALA A 201 -1.77 0.12 9.11
CA ALA A 201 -1.39 0.51 10.47
C ALA A 201 -0.06 -0.03 11.06
N ILE A 202 0.67 -0.98 10.44
CA ILE A 202 1.91 -1.56 10.96
C ILE A 202 2.92 -0.47 11.33
N ASN A 203 3.28 0.40 10.38
CA ASN A 203 4.27 1.43 10.66
C ASN A 203 3.77 2.48 11.69
N THR A 204 2.45 2.74 11.73
CA THR A 204 1.84 3.70 12.66
C THR A 204 1.79 3.18 14.10
N VAL A 205 1.55 1.88 14.30
CA VAL A 205 1.47 1.26 15.63
C VAL A 205 2.85 1.03 16.22
N PHE A 206 3.79 0.52 15.41
CA PHE A 206 5.09 0.06 15.91
C PHE A 206 6.17 1.13 15.92
N ASN A 207 6.12 2.12 15.03
CA ASN A 207 7.19 3.10 14.85
C ASN A 207 6.68 4.53 15.00
N HIS A 208 7.56 5.42 15.46
CA HIS A 208 7.21 6.82 15.72
C HIS A 208 8.34 7.75 15.27
N GLY A 209 7.98 9.02 14.98
CA GLY A 209 8.95 10.06 14.64
C GLY A 209 9.88 9.67 13.50
N ALA A 210 11.19 9.80 13.73
CA ALA A 210 12.21 9.50 12.73
C ALA A 210 12.24 8.02 12.32
N ASP A 211 11.90 7.09 13.22
CA ASP A 211 11.89 5.66 12.91
C ASP A 211 10.78 5.30 11.92
N LYS A 212 9.64 6.01 11.94
CA LYS A 212 8.59 5.88 10.92
C LYS A 212 9.12 6.27 9.54
N VAL A 213 9.88 7.36 9.46
CA VAL A 213 10.50 7.84 8.21
C VAL A 213 11.56 6.86 7.71
N THR A 214 12.40 6.32 8.59
CA THR A 214 13.36 5.28 8.23
C THR A 214 12.65 4.03 7.71
N PHE A 215 11.62 3.54 8.39
CA PHE A 215 10.85 2.38 7.94
C PHE A 215 10.23 2.62 6.54
N ASN A 216 9.70 3.81 6.29
CA ASN A 216 9.12 4.19 4.99
C ASN A 216 10.12 4.23 3.83
N THR A 217 11.42 4.35 4.11
CA THR A 217 12.46 4.57 3.09
C THR A 217 13.32 3.35 2.78
N ILE A 218 13.23 2.30 3.60
CA ILE A 218 13.88 1.01 3.36
C ILE A 218 12.99 0.07 2.53
N GLU A 219 13.61 -0.91 1.88
CA GLU A 219 12.89 -2.02 1.24
C GLU A 219 12.48 -3.07 2.30
N PRO A 220 11.44 -3.88 2.06
CA PRO A 220 10.98 -4.90 3.02
C PRO A 220 12.06 -5.90 3.48
N THR A 221 13.08 -6.16 2.65
CA THR A 221 14.25 -6.97 3.02
C THR A 221 15.03 -6.43 4.23
N GLY A 222 14.93 -5.12 4.50
CA GLY A 222 15.56 -4.45 5.63
C GLY A 222 14.73 -4.49 6.93
N ASP A 223 13.45 -4.86 6.87
CA ASP A 223 12.49 -4.67 7.97
C ASP A 223 12.92 -5.29 9.29
N ARG A 224 13.63 -6.42 9.25
CA ARG A 224 14.06 -7.11 10.48
C ARG A 224 15.41 -6.63 11.01
N THR A 225 16.23 -6.02 10.16
CA THR A 225 17.66 -5.79 10.43
C THR A 225 18.03 -4.32 10.55
N THR A 226 17.28 -3.40 9.94
CA THR A 226 17.52 -1.97 10.07
C THR A 226 17.34 -1.52 11.52
N VAL A 227 18.27 -0.68 11.97
CA VAL A 227 18.36 -0.19 13.34
C VAL A 227 17.61 1.14 13.48
N THR A 228 16.80 1.23 14.52
CA THR A 228 16.06 2.42 14.95
C THR A 228 16.98 3.47 15.58
N THR A 229 16.46 4.68 15.80
CA THR A 229 17.15 5.77 16.51
C THR A 229 17.58 5.40 17.93
N THR A 230 16.96 4.39 18.53
CA THR A 230 17.29 3.89 19.87
C THR A 230 18.38 2.81 19.88
N GLY A 231 18.88 2.39 18.71
CA GLY A 231 19.97 1.43 18.58
C GLY A 231 19.56 -0.05 18.50
N LYS A 232 18.26 -0.38 18.61
CA LYS A 232 17.71 -1.73 18.38
C LYS A 232 17.19 -1.89 16.95
N THR A 233 17.11 -3.11 16.45
CA THR A 233 16.47 -3.38 15.14
C THR A 233 14.97 -3.12 15.20
N PHE A 234 14.34 -2.89 14.05
CA PHE A 234 12.87 -2.84 13.96
C PHE A 234 12.20 -4.13 14.47
N LEU A 235 12.79 -5.32 14.22
CA LEU A 235 12.28 -6.57 14.80
C LEU A 235 12.23 -6.51 16.33
N ALA A 236 13.34 -6.12 16.97
CA ALA A 236 13.38 -5.97 18.43
C ALA A 236 12.41 -4.88 18.92
N ASN A 237 12.22 -3.81 18.14
CA ASN A 237 11.23 -2.79 18.46
C ASN A 237 9.80 -3.35 18.44
N PHE A 238 9.46 -4.21 17.46
CA PHE A 238 8.16 -4.86 17.38
C PHE A 238 7.93 -5.79 18.57
N GLU A 239 8.96 -6.56 18.94
CA GLU A 239 8.94 -7.43 20.13
C GLU A 239 8.68 -6.63 21.41
N ASP A 240 9.34 -5.49 21.60
CA ASP A 240 9.14 -4.61 22.76
C ASP A 240 7.72 -4.03 22.82
N VAL A 241 7.18 -3.59 21.68
CA VAL A 241 5.81 -3.06 21.60
C VAL A 241 4.80 -4.15 21.94
N LEU A 242 4.93 -5.36 21.38
CA LEU A 242 4.06 -6.49 21.72
C LEU A 242 4.17 -6.88 23.19
N ALA A 243 5.38 -6.92 23.75
CA ALA A 243 5.59 -7.18 25.17
C ALA A 243 4.92 -6.12 26.05
N SER A 244 4.89 -4.85 25.62
CA SER A 244 4.18 -3.78 26.33
C SER A 244 2.66 -3.97 26.38
N PHE A 245 2.10 -4.71 25.42
CA PHE A 245 0.69 -5.16 25.42
C PHE A 245 0.47 -6.51 26.14
N GLY A 246 1.49 -7.03 26.81
CA GLY A 246 1.37 -8.21 27.68
C GLY A 246 1.53 -9.55 26.96
N TYR A 247 2.16 -9.58 25.79
CA TYR A 247 2.69 -10.82 25.23
C TYR A 247 3.94 -11.28 26.00
N ASP A 248 4.09 -12.59 26.20
CA ASP A 248 5.37 -13.14 26.64
C ASP A 248 6.41 -13.05 25.51
N GLY A 249 7.70 -13.12 25.84
CA GLY A 249 8.77 -12.93 24.86
C GLY A 249 8.75 -13.92 23.70
N GLY A 250 8.30 -15.17 23.91
CA GLY A 250 8.20 -16.16 22.84
C GLY A 250 7.06 -15.84 21.88
N SER A 251 5.90 -15.46 22.41
CA SER A 251 4.75 -15.01 21.61
C SER A 251 5.05 -13.71 20.87
N ALA A 252 5.67 -12.73 21.52
CA ALA A 252 6.07 -11.45 20.92
C ALA A 252 7.03 -11.66 19.74
N ALA A 253 8.08 -12.47 19.92
CA ALA A 253 9.01 -12.82 18.85
C ALA A 253 8.29 -13.53 17.68
N SER A 254 7.40 -14.47 17.97
CA SER A 254 6.67 -15.21 16.94
C SER A 254 5.76 -14.29 16.11
N ILE A 255 5.02 -13.39 16.77
CA ILE A 255 4.15 -12.42 16.09
C ILE A 255 4.98 -11.42 15.28
N ALA A 256 6.05 -10.86 15.86
CA ALA A 256 6.92 -9.91 15.14
C ALA A 256 7.53 -10.51 13.87
N GLN A 257 7.89 -11.79 13.89
CA GLN A 257 8.38 -12.53 12.71
C GLN A 257 7.32 -12.76 11.63
N ILE A 258 6.04 -12.79 12.01
CA ILE A 258 4.91 -12.89 11.06
C ILE A 258 4.62 -11.52 10.45
N LEU A 259 4.65 -10.46 11.27
CA LEU A 259 4.34 -9.10 10.83
C LEU A 259 5.43 -8.52 9.91
N LEU A 260 6.69 -8.91 10.11
CA LEU A 260 7.81 -8.48 9.28
C LEU A 260 8.29 -9.61 8.36
N PRO A 261 8.58 -9.38 7.07
CA PRO A 261 8.49 -8.09 6.39
C PRO A 261 7.04 -7.60 6.23
N ASP A 262 6.88 -6.27 6.20
CA ASP A 262 5.59 -5.64 5.99
C ASP A 262 5.16 -5.78 4.52
N ILE A 263 4.51 -6.91 4.22
CA ILE A 263 4.07 -7.35 2.91
C ILE A 263 2.71 -8.03 3.05
N LEU A 264 1.71 -7.60 2.30
CA LEU A 264 0.41 -8.25 2.25
C LEU A 264 0.51 -9.59 1.51
N THR A 265 0.28 -10.70 2.21
CA THR A 265 0.26 -12.04 1.60
C THR A 265 -1.07 -12.29 0.92
N PHE A 266 -1.05 -12.70 -0.35
CA PHE A 266 -2.27 -12.93 -1.12
C PHE A 266 -2.13 -14.18 -1.99
N ASN A 267 -3.13 -15.06 -1.91
CA ASN A 267 -3.32 -16.17 -2.82
C ASN A 267 -4.47 -15.85 -3.77
N PHE A 268 -4.18 -15.64 -5.06
CA PHE A 268 -5.18 -15.25 -6.05
C PHE A 268 -6.14 -16.38 -6.49
N ASN A 269 -5.92 -17.61 -6.02
CA ASN A 269 -6.88 -18.72 -6.13
C ASN A 269 -7.78 -18.85 -4.89
N ASN A 270 -7.67 -17.92 -3.93
CA ASN A 270 -8.42 -17.92 -2.69
C ASN A 270 -9.16 -16.58 -2.52
N ASN A 271 -10.46 -16.63 -2.18
CA ASN A 271 -11.29 -15.46 -1.96
C ASN A 271 -11.77 -15.31 -0.51
N ALA A 272 -11.00 -15.83 0.46
CA ALA A 272 -11.35 -15.72 1.88
C ALA A 272 -11.43 -14.27 2.40
N GLY A 273 -10.76 -13.31 1.74
CA GLY A 273 -10.49 -11.99 2.34
C GLY A 273 -9.37 -12.09 3.37
N PHE A 274 -9.12 -11.01 4.10
CA PHE A 274 -8.07 -10.92 5.11
C PHE A 274 -8.11 -12.13 6.08
N LEU A 275 -7.02 -12.88 6.32
CA LEU A 275 -5.59 -12.64 6.06
C LEU A 275 -5.07 -13.07 4.66
N ASN A 276 -5.95 -13.33 3.70
CA ASN A 276 -5.59 -13.58 2.30
C ASN A 276 -5.86 -12.34 1.43
N GLY A 277 -4.83 -11.51 1.27
CA GLY A 277 -4.99 -10.19 0.69
C GLY A 277 -5.84 -9.31 1.60
N ARG A 278 -6.49 -8.30 1.02
CA ARG A 278 -7.43 -7.41 1.70
C ARG A 278 -8.50 -6.97 0.71
N LYS A 279 -9.77 -7.21 1.04
CA LYS A 279 -10.92 -6.66 0.33
C LYS A 279 -11.27 -5.27 0.85
N LEU A 280 -12.02 -4.52 0.06
CA LEU A 280 -12.52 -3.18 0.44
C LEU A 280 -13.43 -3.20 1.67
N THR A 281 -14.06 -4.34 2.00
CA THR A 281 -14.98 -4.49 3.13
C THR A 281 -14.36 -5.19 4.34
N ASP A 282 -13.09 -5.57 4.26
CA ASP A 282 -12.43 -6.27 5.36
C ASP A 282 -12.06 -5.27 6.45
N ASP A 283 -12.51 -5.53 7.68
CA ASP A 283 -12.17 -4.76 8.88
C ASP A 283 -10.79 -5.17 9.41
N VAL A 284 -9.77 -4.79 8.65
CA VAL A 284 -8.38 -5.18 8.93
C VAL A 284 -7.86 -4.53 10.20
N ILE A 285 -8.28 -3.30 10.49
CA ILE A 285 -7.79 -2.58 11.66
C ILE A 285 -8.25 -3.22 12.95
N ASP A 286 -9.51 -3.64 13.06
CA ASP A 286 -9.96 -4.37 14.23
C ASP A 286 -9.17 -5.68 14.39
N ILE A 287 -8.94 -6.43 13.30
CA ILE A 287 -8.21 -7.70 13.38
C ILE A 287 -6.75 -7.48 13.80
N GLU A 288 -6.05 -6.54 13.18
CA GLU A 288 -4.63 -6.26 13.44
C GLU A 288 -4.43 -5.60 14.80
N LEU A 289 -5.25 -4.63 15.20
CA LEU A 289 -5.15 -4.05 16.53
C LEU A 289 -5.49 -5.07 17.60
N ASN A 290 -6.49 -5.93 17.43
CA ASN A 290 -6.73 -7.00 18.38
C ASN A 290 -5.52 -7.92 18.52
N LEU A 291 -4.87 -8.27 17.40
CA LEU A 291 -3.63 -9.06 17.43
C LEU A 291 -2.50 -8.33 18.14
N VAL A 292 -2.22 -7.07 17.80
CA VAL A 292 -1.06 -6.36 18.35
C VAL A 292 -1.27 -5.95 19.81
N THR A 293 -2.48 -5.54 20.16
CA THR A 293 -2.80 -5.01 21.49
C THR A 293 -3.29 -6.05 22.48
N LYS A 294 -3.50 -7.29 22.02
CA LYS A 294 -4.12 -8.38 22.81
C LYS A 294 -5.56 -8.05 23.25
N GLY A 295 -6.28 -7.30 22.42
CA GLY A 295 -7.67 -6.86 22.63
C GLY A 295 -7.83 -5.74 23.66
N ALA A 296 -6.85 -4.83 23.74
CA ALA A 296 -6.85 -3.71 24.68
C ALA A 296 -7.84 -2.59 24.31
#